data_AF-A0A1T4QGK9-F1
#
_entry.id   AF-A0A1T4QGK9-F1
#
_cell.length_a   1.000
_cell.length_b   1.000
_cell.length_c   1.000
_cell.angle_alpha   90.00
_cell.angle_beta   90.00
_cell.angle_gamma   90.00
#
_symmetry.space_group_name_H-M   'P 1'
#
loop_
_entity.id
_entity.type
_entity.pdbx_description
1 polymer ?
#
loop_
_entity_poly.entity_id
_entity_poly.type
_entity_poly.pdbx_seq_one_letter_code
_entity_poly.pdbx_strand_id
1 'polypeptide(L)'
;MKKSLLFFTFLFTAAFSFAKVECNLEVHKMMMENNQPKMMSVRMADPGDTLVYSLNVTNNESAAVTNLNPTLPVPNYTTLVPDLVTPNNFMVSTDNKDYKPYPILDREGKPIPNSEYRSVKWDLNNLNVKESQMFKIGVKVN
;
A
#
# COMPACT_ATOMS: atom_id res chain seq x y z
N MET A 1 -48.90 29.43 -39.53
CA MET A 1 -47.68 28.60 -39.36
C MET A 1 -46.57 29.56 -38.95
N LYS A 2 -45.95 29.47 -37.77
CA LYS A 2 -44.99 28.43 -37.36
C LYS A 2 -44.93 28.40 -35.82
N LYS A 3 -45.03 27.21 -35.24
CA LYS A 3 -44.78 26.95 -33.81
C LYS A 3 -43.27 27.10 -33.58
N SER A 4 -42.85 27.96 -32.64
CA SER A 4 -41.46 27.99 -32.18
C SER A 4 -41.36 27.16 -30.91
N LEU A 5 -40.58 26.09 -31.00
CA LEU A 5 -40.39 25.06 -29.98
C LEU A 5 -39.23 25.51 -29.07
N LEU A 6 -39.47 25.64 -27.76
CA LEU A 6 -38.40 25.82 -26.78
C LEU A 6 -37.54 24.55 -26.74
N PHE A 7 -36.25 24.67 -27.06
CA PHE A 7 -35.25 23.66 -26.78
C PHE A 7 -34.64 23.95 -25.40
N PHE A 8 -35.04 23.18 -24.39
CA PHE A 8 -34.39 23.17 -23.08
C PHE A 8 -33.25 22.14 -23.15
N THR A 9 -32.03 22.60 -23.44
CA THR A 9 -30.86 21.73 -23.44
C THR A 9 -30.44 21.48 -22.00
N PHE A 10 -30.77 20.29 -21.49
CA PHE A 10 -30.25 19.79 -20.22
C PHE A 10 -28.79 19.36 -20.46
N LEU A 11 -27.83 20.13 -19.94
CA LEU A 11 -26.43 19.73 -19.94
C LEU A 11 -26.27 18.60 -18.89
N PHE A 12 -26.25 17.34 -19.34
CA PHE A 12 -25.94 16.21 -18.48
C PHE A 12 -24.42 16.13 -18.33
N THR A 13 -23.87 16.68 -17.25
CA THR A 13 -22.47 16.48 -16.89
C THR A 13 -22.31 15.05 -16.39
N ALA A 14 -21.84 14.15 -17.24
CA ALA A 14 -21.36 12.84 -16.81
C ALA A 14 -20.05 13.04 -16.05
N ALA A 15 -20.09 12.95 -14.72
CA ALA A 15 -18.90 12.79 -13.91
C ALA A 15 -18.36 11.37 -14.15
N PHE A 16 -17.40 11.23 -15.06
CA PHE A 16 -16.63 9.99 -15.18
C PHE A 16 -15.71 9.89 -13.95
N SER A 17 -16.06 9.02 -13.00
CA SER A 17 -15.18 8.65 -11.90
C SER A 17 -14.12 7.68 -12.42
N PHE A 18 -12.88 8.14 -12.48
CA PHE A 18 -11.70 7.33 -12.81
C PHE A 18 -11.26 6.57 -11.55
N ALA A 19 -11.29 5.23 -11.58
CA ALA A 19 -10.96 4.30 -10.49
C ALA A 19 -11.69 4.55 -9.16
N LYS A 20 -12.69 3.72 -8.85
CA LYS A 20 -13.57 3.90 -7.70
C LYS A 20 -13.08 3.19 -6.42
N VAL A 21 -11.89 2.56 -6.51
CA VAL A 21 -10.97 2.32 -5.37
C VAL A 21 -9.73 3.20 -5.54
N GLU A 22 -9.46 4.03 -4.56
CA GLU A 22 -8.36 5.00 -4.57
C GLU A 22 -7.16 4.46 -3.80
N CYS A 23 -5.96 4.61 -4.36
CA CYS A 23 -4.71 4.18 -3.75
C CYS A 23 -3.75 5.37 -3.68
N ASN A 24 -3.31 5.71 -2.47
CA ASN A 24 -2.32 6.76 -2.24
C ASN A 24 -1.08 6.16 -1.56
N LEU A 25 0.08 6.28 -2.19
CA LEU A 25 1.34 5.76 -1.68
C LEU A 25 2.28 6.92 -1.33
N GLU A 26 2.76 6.93 -0.09
CA GLU A 26 3.71 7.91 0.41
C GLU A 26 4.93 7.23 1.02
N VAL A 27 6.05 7.94 1.05
CA VAL A 27 7.29 7.49 1.67
C VAL A 27 7.83 8.56 2.61
N HIS A 28 8.24 8.13 3.79
CA HIS A 28 8.90 8.99 4.77
C HIS A 28 10.16 8.31 5.30
N LYS A 29 11.16 9.11 5.66
CA LYS A 29 12.32 8.64 6.43
C LYS A 29 11.94 8.62 7.90
N MET A 30 12.18 7.49 8.56
CA MET A 30 11.98 7.33 10.00
C MET A 30 13.27 7.68 10.73
N MET A 31 13.19 8.60 11.68
CA MET A 31 14.26 8.98 12.58
C MET A 31 13.81 8.79 14.02
N MET A 32 14.74 8.49 14.92
CA MET A 32 14.45 8.46 16.36
C MET A 32 14.75 9.85 16.94
N GLU A 33 13.73 10.51 17.49
CA GLU A 33 13.87 11.76 18.23
C GLU A 33 13.31 11.53 19.63
N ASN A 34 14.13 11.73 20.68
CA ASN A 34 13.75 11.47 22.07
C ASN A 34 13.16 10.05 22.30
N ASN A 35 13.75 9.04 21.67
CA ASN A 35 13.31 7.64 21.70
C ASN A 35 11.90 7.40 21.10
N GLN A 36 11.38 8.36 20.33
CA GLN A 36 10.13 8.23 19.58
C GLN A 36 10.40 8.26 18.07
N PRO A 37 9.67 7.45 17.28
CA PRO A 37 9.80 7.46 15.84
C PRO A 37 9.15 8.73 15.27
N LYS A 38 9.90 9.47 14.45
CA LYS A 38 9.43 10.63 13.70
C LYS A 38 9.60 10.39 12.21
N MET A 39 8.54 10.72 11.46
CA MET A 39 8.52 10.62 10.00
C MET A 39 8.89 11.97 9.39
N MET A 40 9.92 11.96 8.56
CA MET A 40 10.44 13.12 7.87
C MET A 40 10.21 12.96 6.36
N SER A 41 9.79 14.05 5.69
CA SER A 41 9.72 14.06 4.23
C SER A 41 11.09 13.78 3.64
N VAL A 42 11.13 12.92 2.62
CA VAL A 42 12.38 12.43 2.03
C VAL A 42 12.28 12.48 0.51
N ARG A 43 13.35 12.93 -0.14
CA ARG A 43 13.52 12.86 -1.61
C ARG A 43 14.70 11.99 -2.03
N MET A 44 15.67 11.83 -1.14
CA MET A 44 16.86 11.00 -1.30
C MET A 44 17.13 10.29 0.03
N ALA A 45 17.58 9.04 -0.04
CA ALA A 45 17.88 8.23 1.13
C ALA A 45 19.33 7.74 1.04
N ASP A 46 20.01 7.72 2.19
CA ASP A 46 21.39 7.29 2.31
C ASP A 46 21.46 5.84 2.84
N PRO A 47 22.55 5.10 2.58
CA PRO A 47 22.79 3.81 3.23
C PRO A 47 22.64 3.91 4.75
N GLY A 48 21.88 2.98 5.33
CA GLY A 48 21.53 3.00 6.74
C GLY A 48 20.28 3.82 7.07
N ASP A 49 19.61 4.46 6.13
CA ASP A 49 18.31 5.08 6.39
C ASP A 49 17.20 4.05 6.54
N THR A 50 16.24 4.32 7.42
CA THR A 50 14.99 3.55 7.48
C THR A 50 13.90 4.34 6.78
N LEU A 51 13.30 3.77 5.75
CA LEU A 51 12.17 4.33 5.01
C LEU A 51 10.89 3.58 5.37
N VAL A 52 9.78 4.30 5.48
CA VAL A 52 8.45 3.73 5.69
C VAL A 52 7.56 4.13 4.54
N TYR A 53 7.16 3.14 3.76
CA TYR A 53 6.18 3.27 2.69
C TYR A 53 4.80 3.04 3.28
N SER A 54 3.87 3.97 3.05
CA SER A 54 2.49 3.91 3.53
C SER A 54 1.53 3.97 2.35
N LEU A 55 0.78 2.90 2.13
CA LEU A 55 -0.28 2.81 1.13
C LEU A 55 -1.63 2.95 1.82
N ASN A 56 -2.35 4.03 1.56
CA ASN A 56 -3.76 4.17 1.95
C ASN A 56 -4.65 3.72 0.80
N VAL A 57 -5.51 2.73 1.07
CA VAL A 57 -6.51 2.23 0.11
C VAL A 57 -7.89 2.65 0.59
N THR A 58 -8.61 3.42 -0.23
CA THR A 58 -9.94 3.94 0.08
C THR A 58 -10.98 3.35 -0.87
N ASN A 59 -12.07 2.82 -0.32
CA ASN A 59 -13.19 2.38 -1.12
C ASN A 59 -14.18 3.53 -1.39
N ASN A 60 -14.11 4.12 -2.59
CA ASN A 60 -15.06 5.13 -3.05
C ASN A 60 -16.26 4.51 -3.82
N GLU A 61 -16.40 3.18 -3.79
CA GLU A 61 -17.53 2.46 -4.37
C GLU A 61 -18.85 2.73 -3.64
N SER A 62 -19.95 2.43 -4.32
CA SER A 62 -21.30 2.44 -3.75
C SER A 62 -21.63 1.11 -3.06
N ALA A 63 -20.70 0.15 -3.10
CA ALA A 63 -20.80 -1.16 -2.47
C ALA A 63 -19.46 -1.53 -1.81
N ALA A 64 -19.46 -2.51 -0.91
CA ALA A 64 -18.23 -2.99 -0.30
C ALA A 64 -17.34 -3.72 -1.33
N VAL A 65 -16.03 -3.57 -1.20
CA VAL A 65 -15.05 -4.26 -2.05
C VAL A 65 -14.52 -5.46 -1.29
N THR A 66 -14.54 -6.63 -1.92
CA THR A 66 -14.12 -7.89 -1.30
C THR A 66 -12.88 -8.47 -1.99
N ASN A 67 -12.16 -9.33 -1.28
CA ASN A 67 -10.96 -10.03 -1.78
C ASN A 67 -9.88 -9.07 -2.32
N LEU A 68 -9.61 -8.00 -1.56
CA LEU A 68 -8.50 -7.10 -1.88
C LEU A 68 -7.19 -7.73 -1.45
N ASN A 69 -6.19 -7.70 -2.32
CA ASN A 69 -4.85 -8.17 -1.97
C ASN A 69 -3.76 -7.11 -2.20
N PRO A 70 -3.71 -6.05 -1.38
CA PRO A 70 -2.68 -5.02 -1.49
C PRO A 70 -1.29 -5.64 -1.43
N THR A 71 -0.42 -5.20 -2.32
CA THR A 71 0.95 -5.71 -2.44
C THR A 71 1.90 -4.54 -2.55
N LEU A 72 2.92 -4.51 -1.70
CA LEU A 72 3.98 -3.51 -1.74
C LEU A 72 5.33 -4.19 -2.06
N PRO A 73 6.05 -3.73 -3.10
CA PRO A 73 7.39 -4.23 -3.38
C PRO A 73 8.37 -3.74 -2.32
N VAL A 74 9.32 -4.60 -1.95
CA VAL A 74 10.51 -4.21 -1.19
C VAL A 74 11.51 -3.65 -2.22
N PRO A 75 11.88 -2.36 -2.15
CA PRO A 75 12.79 -1.77 -3.13
C PRO A 75 14.14 -2.48 -3.17
N ASN A 76 14.76 -2.50 -4.35
CA ASN A 76 16.12 -3.02 -4.50
C ASN A 76 17.09 -2.26 -3.58
N TYR A 77 18.15 -2.97 -3.16
CA TYR A 77 19.16 -2.43 -2.23
C TYR A 77 18.58 -1.99 -0.87
N THR A 78 17.48 -2.62 -0.45
CA THR A 78 16.93 -2.44 0.88
C THR A 78 16.68 -3.78 1.55
N THR A 79 16.60 -3.76 2.88
CA THR A 79 16.27 -4.90 3.73
C THR A 79 14.94 -4.64 4.41
N LEU A 80 14.00 -5.59 4.37
CA LEU A 80 12.71 -5.44 5.05
C LEU A 80 12.92 -5.26 6.56
N VAL A 81 12.16 -4.35 7.17
CA VAL A 81 12.07 -4.15 8.63
C VAL A 81 10.67 -4.63 9.07
N PRO A 82 10.52 -5.91 9.47
CA PRO A 82 9.22 -6.54 9.71
C PRO A 82 8.40 -5.86 10.81
N ASP A 83 9.06 -5.30 11.82
CA ASP A 83 8.41 -4.59 12.94
C ASP A 83 7.69 -3.31 12.51
N LEU A 84 7.99 -2.81 11.30
CA LEU A 84 7.35 -1.63 10.71
C LEU A 84 6.30 -2.01 9.65
N VAL A 85 6.06 -3.30 9.44
CA VAL A 85 5.01 -3.78 8.55
C VAL A 85 3.66 -3.72 9.29
N THR A 86 2.64 -3.19 8.64
CA THR A 86 1.30 -3.07 9.23
C THR A 86 0.24 -3.18 8.13
N PRO A 87 -0.88 -3.89 8.33
CA PRO A 87 -1.22 -4.77 9.46
C PRO A 87 -0.28 -5.98 9.64
N ASN A 88 -0.29 -6.61 10.82
CA ASN A 88 0.63 -7.69 11.18
C ASN A 88 0.34 -9.04 10.50
N ASN A 89 -0.86 -9.23 9.94
CA ASN A 89 -1.25 -10.41 9.17
C ASN A 89 -0.81 -10.26 7.70
N PHE A 90 0.49 -10.26 7.46
CA PHE A 90 1.07 -10.13 6.13
C PHE A 90 1.78 -11.39 5.67
N MET A 91 1.90 -11.51 4.36
CA MET A 91 2.70 -12.50 3.67
C MET A 91 3.88 -11.82 2.98
N VAL A 92 4.94 -12.58 2.77
CA VAL A 92 6.16 -12.14 2.11
C VAL A 92 6.49 -13.09 0.96
N SER A 93 7.24 -12.57 -0.01
CA SER A 93 7.74 -13.34 -1.15
C SER A 93 9.20 -13.02 -1.42
N THR A 94 9.98 -14.00 -1.85
CA THR A 94 11.36 -13.82 -2.33
C THR A 94 11.46 -13.75 -3.85
N ASP A 95 10.36 -14.02 -4.57
CA ASP A 95 10.33 -14.13 -6.03
C ASP A 95 9.16 -13.39 -6.70
N ASN A 96 8.33 -12.72 -5.90
CA ASN A 96 7.08 -12.04 -6.28
C ASN A 96 6.00 -12.96 -6.88
N LYS A 97 6.11 -14.27 -6.67
CA LYS A 97 5.14 -15.27 -7.16
C LYS A 97 4.52 -16.03 -6.00
N ASP A 98 5.38 -16.59 -5.16
CA ASP A 98 4.95 -17.39 -4.01
C ASP A 98 4.95 -16.51 -2.76
N TYR A 99 3.76 -16.34 -2.18
CA TYR A 99 3.55 -15.60 -0.94
C TYR A 99 3.32 -16.57 0.21
N LYS A 100 4.05 -16.37 1.31
CA LYS A 100 3.98 -17.20 2.51
C LYS A 100 3.91 -16.31 3.76
N PRO A 101 3.32 -16.78 4.87
CA PRO A 101 3.38 -16.07 6.14
C PRO A 101 4.83 -15.75 6.53
N TYR A 102 5.05 -14.56 7.10
CA TYR A 102 6.35 -14.20 7.65
C TYR A 102 6.60 -14.90 9.00
N PRO A 103 7.81 -15.40 9.27
CA PRO A 103 8.95 -15.51 8.36
C PRO A 103 8.88 -16.75 7.46
N ILE A 104 9.48 -16.68 6.26
CA ILE A 104 9.76 -17.88 5.47
C ILE A 104 10.92 -18.62 6.13
N LEU A 105 10.75 -19.93 6.34
CA LEU A 105 11.79 -20.80 6.86
C LEU A 105 12.52 -21.54 5.73
N ASP A 106 13.82 -21.72 5.89
CA ASP A 106 14.64 -22.55 5.02
C ASP A 106 14.42 -24.05 5.30
N ARG A 107 15.20 -24.91 4.62
CA ARG A 107 15.10 -26.37 4.77
C ARG A 107 15.53 -26.87 6.15
N GLU A 108 16.28 -26.07 6.90
CA GLU A 108 16.75 -26.36 8.26
C GLU A 108 15.80 -25.79 9.32
N GLY A 109 14.72 -25.11 8.90
CA GLY A 109 13.75 -24.47 9.80
C GLY A 109 14.20 -23.10 10.32
N LYS A 110 15.24 -22.49 9.75
CA LYS A 110 15.71 -21.16 10.14
C LYS A 110 15.04 -20.09 9.29
N PRO A 111 14.71 -18.91 9.85
CA PRO A 111 14.21 -17.78 9.07
C PRO A 111 15.21 -17.39 7.98
N ILE A 112 14.72 -17.21 6.75
CA ILE A 112 15.54 -16.61 5.69
C ILE A 112 15.86 -15.14 6.04
N PRO A 113 17.00 -14.60 5.58
CA PRO A 113 17.35 -13.21 5.86
C PRO A 113 16.32 -12.22 5.32
N ASN A 114 16.06 -11.14 6.08
CA ASN A 114 15.09 -10.12 5.67
C ASN A 114 15.49 -9.39 4.36
N SER A 115 16.77 -9.45 3.98
CA SER A 115 17.29 -8.94 2.71
C SER A 115 16.84 -9.75 1.51
N GLU A 116 16.28 -10.95 1.70
CA GLU A 116 15.81 -11.82 0.61
C GLU A 116 14.37 -11.53 0.19
N TYR A 117 13.58 -10.85 1.01
CA TYR A 117 12.21 -10.51 0.64
C TYR A 117 12.18 -9.46 -0.48
N ARG A 118 11.21 -9.62 -1.39
CA ARG A 118 11.00 -8.78 -2.58
C ARG A 118 9.64 -8.10 -2.59
N SER A 119 8.67 -8.61 -1.84
CA SER A 119 7.38 -7.95 -1.64
C SER A 119 6.67 -8.44 -0.39
N VAL A 120 5.75 -7.59 0.08
CA VAL A 120 4.81 -7.85 1.17
C VAL A 120 3.40 -7.79 0.59
N LYS A 121 2.54 -8.75 0.96
CA LYS A 121 1.14 -8.85 0.53
C LYS A 121 0.23 -9.00 1.73
N TRP A 122 -0.94 -8.42 1.66
CA TRP A 122 -2.03 -8.65 2.61
C TRP A 122 -3.22 -9.26 1.92
N ASP A 123 -4.04 -9.94 2.70
CA ASP A 123 -5.37 -10.37 2.29
C ASP A 123 -6.41 -9.60 3.13
N LEU A 124 -7.18 -8.75 2.46
CA LEU A 124 -8.26 -7.98 3.05
C LEU A 124 -9.58 -8.51 2.49
N ASN A 125 -10.32 -9.22 3.34
CA ASN A 125 -11.58 -9.86 2.95
C ASN A 125 -12.63 -8.85 2.50
N ASN A 126 -12.70 -7.70 3.15
CA ASN A 126 -13.73 -6.70 2.90
C ASN A 126 -13.21 -5.30 3.26
N LEU A 127 -13.54 -4.32 2.42
CA LEU A 127 -13.38 -2.89 2.66
C LEU A 127 -14.74 -2.23 2.40
N ASN A 128 -15.40 -1.75 3.45
CA ASN A 128 -16.75 -1.20 3.36
C ASN A 128 -16.78 0.10 2.55
N VAL A 129 -17.99 0.51 2.15
CA VAL A 129 -18.20 1.79 1.45
C VAL A 129 -17.63 2.95 2.27
N LYS A 130 -16.79 3.77 1.63
CA LYS A 130 -16.07 4.92 2.23
C LYS A 130 -15.04 4.56 3.30
N GLU A 131 -14.75 3.27 3.50
CA GLU A 131 -13.70 2.84 4.42
C GLU A 131 -12.32 3.04 3.79
N SER A 132 -11.33 3.32 4.63
CA SER A 132 -9.92 3.38 4.25
C SER A 132 -9.10 2.43 5.11
N GLN A 133 -8.18 1.70 4.49
CA GLN A 133 -7.21 0.86 5.20
C GLN A 133 -5.80 1.26 4.79
N MET A 134 -4.96 1.48 5.80
CA MET A 134 -3.54 1.78 5.61
C MET A 134 -2.70 0.52 5.72
N PHE A 135 -1.76 0.37 4.79
CA PHE A 135 -0.74 -0.67 4.74
C PHE A 135 0.64 -0.03 4.78
N LYS A 136 1.56 -0.60 5.54
CA LYS A 136 2.93 -0.09 5.69
C LYS A 136 3.94 -1.18 5.47
N ILE A 137 5.08 -0.82 4.86
CA ILE A 137 6.33 -1.57 4.97
C ILE A 137 7.42 -0.60 5.43
N GLY A 138 8.25 -1.05 6.37
CA GLY A 138 9.53 -0.40 6.65
C GLY A 138 10.66 -1.12 5.95
N VAL A 139 11.63 -0.38 5.43
CA VAL A 139 12.85 -0.92 4.83
C VAL A 139 14.07 -0.15 5.30
N LYS A 140 15.19 -0.84 5.45
CA LYS A 140 16.51 -0.27 5.72
C LYS A 140 17.27 -0.20 4.41
N VAL A 141 17.81 0.96 4.05
CA VAL A 141 18.68 1.11 2.88
C VAL A 141 20.04 0.46 3.17
N ASN A 142 20.53 -0.38 2.25
CA ASN A 142 21.78 -1.13 2.40
C ASN A 142 23.01 -0.31 1.99
#